data_AF-A0A1X7VUN3-F1
#
_entry.id   AF-A0A1X7VUN3-F1
#
_cell.length_a   1.000
_cell.length_b   1.000
_cell.length_c   1.000
_cell.angle_alpha   90.00
_cell.angle_beta   90.00
_cell.angle_gamma   90.00
#
_symmetry.space_group_name_H-M   'P 1'
#
loop_
_entity.id
_entity.type
_entity.pdbx_description
1 polymer ?
#
loop_
_entity_poly.entity_id
_entity_poly.type
_entity_poly.pdbx_seq_one_letter_code
_entity_poly.pdbx_strand_id
1 'polypeptide(L)'
;INSINWTLVSSITQLNNTQYRIDCLTTTDINPSTDVYWLVNGVMKSNSMYTSIDVLTYNNTLLVYPDPLGVSVNVTCIAMIGGVNYSQSVILHAPSGPPNNVRGFILNATSIKVNWTNSSETNGYVIEYTTGGETRN
;
A
#
# COMPACT_ATOMS: atom_id res chain seq x y z
N ILE A 1 1.41 38.35 8.99
CA ILE A 1 0.90 36.99 9.29
C ILE A 1 1.29 36.15 8.09
N ASN A 2 2.36 35.36 8.20
CA ASN A 2 2.80 34.51 7.10
C ASN A 2 1.78 33.39 6.97
N SER A 3 1.00 33.41 5.89
CA SER A 3 0.09 32.31 5.54
C SER A 3 0.94 31.15 5.01
N ILE A 4 1.33 30.24 5.89
CA ILE A 4 1.90 28.96 5.46
C ILE A 4 0.72 28.05 5.12
N ASN A 5 0.65 27.63 3.87
CA ASN A 5 -0.34 26.66 3.41
C ASN A 5 0.12 25.26 3.83
N TRP A 6 -0.57 24.66 4.78
CA TRP A 6 -0.33 23.27 5.20
C TRP A 6 -0.75 22.31 4.09
N THR A 7 0.04 21.25 3.87
CA THR A 7 -0.29 20.18 2.92
C THR A 7 -0.08 18.83 3.60
N LEU A 8 -1.04 17.92 3.42
CA LEU A 8 -0.99 16.54 3.86
C LEU A 8 -0.96 15.64 2.62
N VAL A 9 0.08 14.82 2.47
CA VAL A 9 0.23 13.90 1.35
C VAL A 9 0.53 12.51 1.86
N SER A 10 -0.13 11.50 1.30
CA SER A 10 0.12 10.10 1.61
C SER A 10 0.60 9.32 0.39
N SER A 11 1.58 8.43 0.55
CA SER A 11 2.05 7.54 -0.52
C SER A 11 2.19 6.10 -0.04
N ILE A 12 2.17 5.15 -0.99
CA ILE A 12 2.30 3.71 -0.72
C ILE A 12 3.52 3.18 -1.48
N THR A 13 4.37 2.43 -0.78
CA THR A 13 5.47 1.67 -1.36
C THR A 13 5.37 0.21 -0.92
N GLN A 14 5.32 -0.72 -1.87
CA GLN A 14 5.38 -2.14 -1.57
C GLN A 14 6.84 -2.53 -1.29
N LEU A 15 7.11 -3.11 -0.11
CA LEU A 15 8.44 -3.58 0.27
C LEU A 15 8.62 -5.07 -0.07
N ASN A 16 7.57 -5.87 0.11
CA ASN A 16 7.49 -7.27 -0.30
C ASN A 16 6.01 -7.70 -0.47
N ASN A 17 5.77 -8.98 -0.78
CA ASN A 17 4.42 -9.52 -1.03
C ASN A 17 3.44 -9.37 0.15
N THR A 18 3.94 -9.16 1.37
CA THR A 18 3.14 -9.09 2.60
C THR A 18 3.32 -7.79 3.39
N GLN A 19 4.14 -6.86 2.89
CA GLN A 19 4.54 -5.67 3.63
C GLN A 19 4.48 -4.43 2.74
N TYR A 20 3.71 -3.46 3.20
CA TYR A 20 3.57 -2.15 2.58
C TYR A 20 4.04 -1.08 3.55
N ARG A 21 4.80 -0.13 3.02
CA ARG A 21 5.21 1.10 3.70
C ARG A 21 4.30 2.22 3.25
N ILE A 22 3.62 2.87 4.19
CA ILE A 22 2.80 4.05 3.91
C ILE A 22 3.50 5.23 4.56
N ASP A 23 3.74 6.26 3.75
CA ASP A 23 4.32 7.52 4.19
C ASP A 23 3.25 8.59 4.24
N CYS A 24 3.28 9.40 5.30
CA CYS A 24 2.43 10.55 5.50
C CYS A 24 3.31 11.78 5.70
N LEU A 25 3.32 12.65 4.71
CA LEU A 25 4.08 13.87 4.69
C LEU A 25 3.20 15.03 5.15
N THR A 26 3.66 15.71 6.19
CA THR A 26 3.04 16.93 6.72
C THR A 26 4.02 18.08 6.56
N THR A 27 3.61 19.14 5.86
CA THR A 27 4.39 20.38 5.75
C THR A 27 3.78 21.45 6.66
N THR A 28 4.48 21.82 7.73
CA THR A 28 4.00 22.78 8.74
C THR A 28 5.17 23.45 9.48
N ASP A 29 4.93 24.69 9.90
CA ASP A 29 5.77 25.47 10.80
C ASP A 29 5.62 25.11 12.28
N ILE A 30 4.68 24.23 12.61
CA ILE A 30 4.41 23.71 13.95
C ILE A 30 4.83 22.26 13.98
N ASN A 31 5.71 21.85 14.90
CA ASN A 31 6.16 20.47 15.00
C ASN A 31 4.97 19.49 15.21
N PRO A 32 4.62 18.63 14.24
CA PRO A 32 3.44 17.77 14.30
C PRO A 32 3.71 16.43 15.00
N SER A 33 4.92 16.20 15.54
CA SER A 33 5.38 14.90 16.03
C SER A 33 4.44 14.21 17.03
N THR A 34 3.66 14.96 17.80
CA THR A 34 2.72 14.44 18.81
C THR A 34 1.31 14.19 18.30
N ASP A 35 1.00 14.61 17.08
CA ASP A 35 -0.38 14.80 16.63
C ASP A 35 -0.73 14.04 15.34
N VAL A 36 0.17 13.16 14.89
CA VAL A 36 -0.10 12.27 13.75
C VAL A 36 -0.46 10.87 14.25
N TYR A 37 -1.65 10.39 13.89
CA TYR A 37 -2.12 9.05 14.17
C TYR A 37 -2.70 8.37 12.93
N TRP A 38 -2.73 7.05 12.98
CA TRP A 38 -3.16 6.22 11.86
C TRP A 38 -4.46 5.49 12.18
N LEU A 39 -5.34 5.38 11.20
CA LEU A 39 -6.45 4.44 11.21
C LEU A 39 -6.20 3.36 10.16
N VAL A 40 -6.25 2.09 10.55
CA VAL A 40 -6.24 0.95 9.63
C VAL A 40 -7.60 0.28 9.72
N ASN A 41 -8.39 0.34 8.64
CA ASN A 41 -9.79 -0.05 8.61
C ASN A 41 -10.61 0.58 9.76
N GLY A 42 -10.34 1.85 10.07
CA GLY A 42 -10.98 2.58 11.17
C GLY A 42 -10.42 2.29 12.56
N VAL A 43 -9.51 1.34 12.71
CA VAL A 43 -8.87 1.01 14.00
C VAL A 43 -7.61 1.84 14.19
N MET A 44 -7.52 2.57 15.30
CA MET A 44 -6.34 3.37 15.63
C MET A 44 -5.07 2.51 15.74
N LYS A 45 -3.98 2.97 15.13
CA LYS A 45 -2.64 2.39 15.25
C LYS A 45 -1.68 3.46 15.77
N SER A 46 -0.98 3.10 16.84
CA SER A 46 0.01 3.96 17.51
C SER A 46 1.46 3.69 17.08
N ASN A 47 1.72 2.58 16.38
CA ASN A 47 3.06 2.22 15.95
C ASN A 47 3.39 2.91 14.63
N SER A 48 4.03 4.07 14.72
CA SER A 48 4.55 4.80 13.57
C SER A 48 5.97 5.29 13.80
N MET A 49 6.74 5.39 12.73
CA MET A 49 8.09 5.97 12.76
C MET A 49 8.04 7.40 12.26
N TYR A 50 8.44 8.33 13.12
CA TYR A 50 8.47 9.75 12.80
C TYR A 50 9.89 10.19 12.45
N THR A 51 10.05 10.93 11.35
CA THR A 51 11.31 11.54 10.93
C THR A 51 11.07 12.94 10.35
N SER A 52 11.96 13.90 10.66
CA SER A 52 12.00 15.19 9.95
C SER A 52 12.77 15.03 8.64
N ILE A 53 12.16 15.40 7.52
CA ILE A 53 12.85 15.44 6.21
C ILE A 53 13.62 16.75 6.08
N ASP A 54 12.99 17.87 6.44
CA ASP A 54 13.59 19.20 6.47
C ASP A 54 13.04 20.02 7.65
N VAL A 55 13.24 21.33 7.64
CA VAL A 55 12.82 22.25 8.73
C VAL A 55 11.29 22.29 8.92
N LEU A 56 10.51 22.08 7.86
CA LEU A 56 9.05 22.22 7.84
C LEU A 56 8.32 20.94 7.39
N THR A 57 9.04 19.98 6.80
CA THR A 57 8.49 18.74 6.27
C THR A 57 8.81 17.59 7.19
N TYR A 58 7.76 16.92 7.65
CA TYR A 58 7.84 15.76 8.51
C TYR A 58 7.22 14.57 7.83
N ASN A 59 7.86 13.41 8.00
CA ASN A 59 7.38 12.14 7.53
C ASN A 59 6.99 11.27 8.72
N ASN A 60 5.77 10.78 8.68
CA ASN A 60 5.29 9.75 9.57
C ASN A 60 5.07 8.49 8.73
N THR A 61 5.72 7.39 9.10
CA THR A 61 5.65 6.12 8.36
C THR A 61 4.90 5.07 9.17
N LEU A 62 3.96 4.38 8.52
CA LEU A 62 3.32 3.17 9.02
C LEU A 62 3.71 1.96 8.17
N LEU A 63 4.01 0.84 8.85
CA LEU A 63 4.14 -0.46 8.20
C LEU A 63 2.82 -1.22 8.34
N VAL A 64 2.27 -1.67 7.21
CA VAL A 64 1.03 -2.45 7.17
C VAL A 64 1.31 -3.81 6.54
N TYR A 65 0.74 -4.82 7.19
CA TYR A 65 0.79 -6.21 6.76
C TYR A 65 -0.64 -6.64 6.43
N PRO A 66 -1.14 -6.36 5.22
CA PRO A 66 -2.48 -6.78 4.84
C PRO A 66 -2.53 -8.32 4.80
N ASP A 67 -3.68 -8.87 5.20
CA ASP A 67 -3.92 -10.31 5.12
C ASP A 67 -3.86 -10.75 3.64
N PRO A 68 -3.04 -11.75 3.28
CA PRO A 68 -3.01 -12.31 1.93
C PRO A 68 -4.36 -12.88 1.45
N LEU A 69 -5.34 -13.07 2.34
CA LEU A 69 -6.68 -13.58 2.04
C LEU A 69 -7.63 -12.58 1.33
N GLY A 70 -7.14 -11.41 0.94
CA GLY A 70 -7.75 -10.67 -0.17
C GLY A 70 -8.79 -9.61 0.22
N VAL A 71 -8.61 -8.92 1.36
CA VAL A 71 -9.43 -7.75 1.72
C VAL A 71 -8.62 -6.48 1.57
N SER A 72 -9.12 -5.54 0.76
CA SER A 72 -8.51 -4.22 0.61
C SER A 72 -8.51 -3.49 1.96
N VAL A 73 -7.37 -2.88 2.31
CA VAL A 73 -7.18 -2.21 3.58
C VAL A 73 -7.20 -0.70 3.36
N ASN A 74 -8.10 0.00 4.05
CA ASN A 74 -8.11 1.46 4.08
C ASN A 74 -7.18 1.96 5.19
N VAL A 75 -6.15 2.70 4.81
CA VAL A 75 -5.18 3.32 5.71
C VAL A 75 -5.37 4.82 5.66
N THR A 76 -5.72 5.43 6.79
CA THR A 76 -5.90 6.87 6.93
C THR A 76 -4.81 7.44 7.82
N CYS A 77 -4.07 8.42 7.33
CA CYS A 77 -3.23 9.28 8.16
C CYS A 77 -4.05 10.47 8.62
N ILE A 78 -4.00 10.79 9.90
CA ILE A 78 -4.66 11.96 10.48
C ILE A 78 -3.62 12.77 11.25
N ALA A 79 -3.48 14.05 10.93
CA ALA A 79 -2.58 14.99 11.57
C ALA A 79 -3.40 16.12 12.22
N MET A 80 -3.19 16.38 13.51
CA MET A 80 -3.79 17.55 14.19
C MET A 80 -2.78 18.69 14.17
N ILE A 81 -3.02 19.70 13.34
CA ILE A 81 -2.10 20.83 13.16
C ILE A 81 -2.84 22.10 13.59
N GLY A 82 -2.33 22.79 14.61
CA GLY A 82 -2.94 24.03 15.11
C GLY A 82 -4.39 23.86 15.61
N GLY A 83 -4.75 22.66 16.11
CA GLY A 83 -6.11 22.34 16.56
C GLY A 83 -7.10 21.96 15.45
N VAL A 84 -6.63 21.81 14.20
CA VAL A 84 -7.44 21.34 13.06
C VAL A 84 -6.97 19.95 12.63
N ASN A 85 -7.91 19.05 12.37
CA ASN A 85 -7.63 17.70 11.91
C ASN A 85 -7.56 17.66 10.38
N TYR A 86 -6.40 17.28 9.86
CA TYR A 86 -6.17 16.99 8.45
C TYR A 86 -6.11 15.48 8.27
N SER A 87 -6.79 14.94 7.28
CA SER A 87 -6.81 13.50 7.03
C SER A 87 -6.66 13.17 5.56
N GLN A 88 -5.85 12.17 5.25
CA GLN A 88 -5.72 11.62 3.92
C GLN A 88 -5.73 10.09 4.00
N SER A 89 -6.54 9.46 3.15
CA SER A 89 -6.69 8.01 3.07
C SER A 89 -6.06 7.45 1.81
N VAL A 90 -5.49 6.25 1.93
CA VAL A 90 -5.04 5.42 0.82
C VAL A 90 -5.62 4.01 0.97
N ILE A 91 -5.96 3.39 -0.15
CA ILE A 91 -6.48 2.03 -0.18
C ILE A 91 -5.38 1.11 -0.67
N LEU A 92 -4.96 0.18 0.20
CA LEU A 92 -4.16 -0.97 -0.21
C LEU A 92 -5.12 -1.98 -0.81
N HIS A 93 -5.12 -2.08 -2.14
CA HIS A 93 -5.93 -3.08 -2.82
C HIS A 93 -5.41 -4.48 -2.47
N ALA A 94 -6.34 -5.37 -2.13
CA ALA A 94 -6.03 -6.77 -2.02
C ALA A 94 -5.36 -7.28 -3.32
N PRO A 95 -4.41 -8.23 -3.23
CA PRO A 95 -4.08 -9.02 -4.39
C PRO A 95 -5.36 -9.66 -4.92
N SER A 96 -5.52 -9.68 -6.24
CA SER A 96 -6.70 -10.23 -6.85
C SER A 96 -6.81 -11.71 -6.45
N GLY A 97 -8.03 -12.20 -6.22
CA GLY A 97 -8.25 -13.63 -5.99
C GLY A 97 -7.66 -14.44 -7.16
N PRO A 98 -7.36 -15.74 -6.95
CA PRO A 98 -6.70 -16.55 -7.97
C PRO A 98 -7.47 -16.47 -9.30
N PRO A 99 -6.77 -16.47 -10.44
CA PRO A 99 -7.41 -16.50 -11.75
C PRO A 99 -8.35 -17.72 -11.82
N ASN A 100 -9.56 -17.52 -12.33
CA ASN A 100 -10.54 -18.59 -12.42
C ASN A 100 -10.38 -19.34 -13.74
N ASN A 101 -10.77 -20.62 -13.76
CA ASN A 101 -10.86 -21.42 -14.99
C ASN A 101 -9.54 -21.40 -15.82
N VAL A 102 -8.39 -21.57 -15.15
CA VAL A 102 -7.07 -21.66 -15.80
C VAL A 102 -7.01 -22.89 -16.71
N ARG A 103 -6.66 -22.69 -17.98
CA ARG A 103 -6.56 -23.74 -19.01
C ARG A 103 -5.29 -23.56 -19.83
N GLY A 104 -4.52 -24.65 -19.98
CA GLY A 104 -3.37 -24.73 -20.88
C GLY A 104 -3.73 -25.42 -22.19
N PHE A 105 -3.17 -24.93 -23.29
CA PHE A 105 -3.30 -25.51 -24.63
C PHE A 105 -1.90 -25.64 -25.24
N ILE A 106 -1.59 -26.80 -25.79
CA ILE A 106 -0.39 -26.98 -26.62
C ILE A 106 -0.72 -26.39 -27.98
N LEU A 107 0.01 -25.35 -28.40
CA LEU A 107 -0.15 -24.77 -29.74
C LEU A 107 0.68 -25.55 -30.77
N ASN A 108 1.90 -25.91 -30.40
CA ASN A 108 2.84 -26.68 -31.22
C ASN A 108 3.93 -27.30 -30.33
N ALA A 109 4.98 -27.87 -30.95
CA ALA A 109 6.07 -28.54 -30.24
C ALA A 109 6.88 -27.64 -29.28
N THR A 110 6.85 -26.31 -29.44
CA THR A 110 7.66 -25.36 -28.65
C THR A 110 6.85 -24.30 -27.92
N SER A 111 5.52 -24.28 -28.09
CA SER A 111 4.67 -23.20 -27.61
C SER A 111 3.41 -23.73 -26.94
N ILE A 112 3.13 -23.17 -25.77
CA ILE A 112 1.87 -23.37 -25.04
C ILE A 112 1.14 -22.04 -24.91
N LYS A 113 -0.18 -22.10 -24.85
CA LYS A 113 -1.05 -20.96 -24.54
C LYS A 113 -1.78 -21.25 -23.23
N VAL A 114 -1.69 -20.34 -22.28
CA VAL A 114 -2.45 -20.41 -21.03
C VAL A 114 -3.53 -19.34 -21.07
N ASN A 115 -4.78 -19.73 -20.83
CA ASN A 115 -5.93 -18.84 -20.73
C ASN A 115 -6.53 -18.94 -19.34
N TRP A 116 -7.11 -17.86 -18.84
CA TRP A 116 -7.88 -17.83 -17.60
C TRP A 116 -8.96 -16.76 -17.67
N THR A 117 -9.89 -16.80 -16.72
CA THR A 117 -10.85 -15.73 -16.47
C THR A 117 -10.29 -14.81 -15.39
N ASN A 118 -10.17 -13.52 -15.71
CA ASN A 118 -9.68 -12.52 -14.77
C ASN A 118 -10.57 -12.48 -13.52
N SER A 119 -9.96 -12.33 -12.35
CA SER A 119 -10.67 -11.92 -11.15
C SER A 119 -11.01 -10.42 -11.22
N SER A 120 -11.83 -9.94 -10.28
CA SER A 120 -12.47 -8.62 -10.31
C SER A 120 -11.52 -7.42 -10.24
N GLU A 121 -10.22 -7.60 -9.99
CA GLU A 121 -9.25 -6.52 -9.85
C GLU A 121 -7.97 -6.74 -10.68
N THR A 122 -7.36 -5.63 -11.11
CA THR A 122 -6.33 -5.52 -12.16
C THR A 122 -4.89 -5.64 -11.67
N ASN A 123 -4.65 -6.29 -10.54
CA ASN A 123 -3.29 -6.60 -10.11
C ASN A 123 -2.82 -7.77 -10.98
N GLY A 124 -1.92 -7.51 -11.93
CA GLY A 124 -1.53 -8.42 -13.02
C GLY A 124 -1.09 -9.82 -12.57
N TYR A 125 -0.93 -10.73 -13.54
CA TYR A 125 -0.69 -12.15 -13.29
C TYR A 125 0.77 -12.54 -13.53
N VAL A 126 1.30 -13.44 -12.69
CA VAL A 126 2.61 -14.09 -12.88
C VAL A 126 2.39 -15.52 -13.36
N ILE A 127 3.10 -15.95 -14.39
CA ILE A 127 3.10 -17.34 -14.88
C ILE A 127 4.41 -17.98 -14.46
N GLU A 128 4.33 -19.01 -13.63
CA GLU A 128 5.48 -19.77 -13.14
C GLU A 128 5.47 -21.18 -13.74
N TYR A 129 6.64 -21.73 -14.06
CA TYR A 129 6.77 -23.09 -14.57
C TYR A 129 7.81 -23.87 -13.76
N THR A 130 7.51 -25.14 -13.50
CA THR A 130 8.40 -26.06 -12.77
C THR A 130 8.84 -27.19 -13.70
N THR A 131 10.13 -27.46 -13.78
CA THR A 131 10.66 -28.64 -14.48
C THR A 131 11.46 -29.49 -13.51
N GLY A 132 11.07 -30.76 -13.32
CA GLY A 132 11.81 -31.69 -12.45
C GLY A 132 11.67 -31.42 -10.95
N GLY A 133 10.60 -30.74 -10.51
CA GLY A 133 10.36 -30.45 -9.09
C GLY A 133 11.03 -29.16 -8.59
N GLU A 134 11.79 -28.47 -9.43
CA GLU A 134 12.32 -27.14 -9.13
C GLU A 134 11.51 -26.06 -9.85
N THR A 135 11.17 -25.01 -9.10
CA THR A 135 10.41 -23.85 -9.58
C THR A 135 11.34 -22.82 -10.19
N ARG A 136 11.03 -22.35 -11.41
CA ARG A 136 11.78 -21.28 -12.09
C ARG A 136 10.83 -20.14 -12.44
N ASN A 137 11.23 -18.95 -12.00
CA ASN A 137 10.57 -17.67 -12.18
C ASN A 137 11.12 -16.91 -13.41
#